data_AF-A0A432YG89-F1
#
_entry.id   AF-A0A432YG89-F1
#
_cell.length_a   1.000
_cell.length_b   1.000
_cell.length_c   1.000
_cell.angle_alpha   90.00
_cell.angle_beta   90.00
_cell.angle_gamma   90.00
#
_symmetry.space_group_name_H-M   'P 1'
#
loop_
_entity.id
_entity.type
_entity.pdbx_description
1 polymer ?
#
loop_
_entity_poly.entity_id
_entity_poly.type
_entity_poly.pdbx_seq_one_letter_code
_entity_poly.pdbx_strand_id
1 'polypeptide(L)'
;MAFKEKSAWLLLLATLSVGLYMTYVVVQTYVEQHQVPAVLPVFIQLTITLIVLSVIGQIVLAITNRKQAEQKTDEREKLFIRRGQAAAGGVLAVGVVTSLLHFLFLNDGNLLFYSCLLSLVVAQVTEYAVQIASFRRGY
;
A
#
# COMPACT_ATOMS: atom_id res chain seq x y z
N MET A 1 14.80 10.18 -13.62
CA MET A 1 13.86 9.19 -13.07
C MET A 1 12.82 8.89 -14.11
N ALA A 2 12.63 7.62 -14.44
CA ALA A 2 11.60 7.18 -15.39
C ALA A 2 10.20 7.57 -14.86
N PHE A 3 9.22 7.75 -15.75
CA PHE A 3 7.84 8.08 -15.34
C PHE A 3 7.29 7.06 -14.33
N LYS A 4 7.57 5.77 -14.55
CA LYS A 4 7.17 4.67 -13.66
C LYS A 4 7.86 4.71 -12.30
N GLU A 5 9.11 5.14 -12.23
CA GLU A 5 9.83 5.33 -10.97
C GLU A 5 9.17 6.45 -10.14
N LYS A 6 8.82 7.59 -10.77
CA LYS A 6 8.11 8.69 -10.10
C LYS A 6 6.72 8.27 -9.62
N SER A 7 6.02 7.50 -10.44
CA SER A 7 4.71 6.93 -10.11
C SER A 7 4.80 5.99 -8.90
N ALA A 8 5.80 5.10 -8.85
CA ALA A 8 6.04 4.21 -7.73
C ALA A 8 6.37 4.99 -6.43
N TRP A 9 7.16 6.06 -6.52
CA TRP A 9 7.41 6.94 -5.37
C TRP A 9 6.15 7.62 -4.86
N LEU A 10 5.31 8.14 -5.77
CA LEU A 10 4.06 8.79 -5.40
C LEU A 10 3.14 7.80 -4.67
N LEU A 11 2.98 6.59 -5.22
CA LEU A 11 2.12 5.58 -4.62
C LEU A 11 2.68 5.08 -3.29
N LEU A 12 3.99 4.90 -3.17
CA LEU A 12 4.64 4.56 -1.90
C LEU A 12 4.31 5.59 -0.83
N LEU A 13 4.50 6.87 -1.12
CA LEU A 13 4.24 7.96 -0.17
C LEU A 13 2.75 8.05 0.16
N ALA A 14 1.87 7.88 -0.82
CA ALA A 14 0.42 7.87 -0.61
C ALA A 14 0.00 6.73 0.33
N THR A 15 0.42 5.50 0.05
CA THR A 15 0.13 4.33 0.87
C THR A 15 0.71 4.46 2.28
N LEU A 16 1.94 4.94 2.41
CA LEU A 16 2.58 5.13 3.72
C LEU A 16 1.83 6.19 4.54
N SER A 17 1.47 7.32 3.93
CA SER A 17 0.77 8.42 4.60
C SER A 17 -0.61 7.97 5.10
N VAL A 18 -1.39 7.32 4.24
CA VAL A 18 -2.74 6.85 4.59
C VAL A 18 -2.68 5.70 5.61
N GLY A 19 -1.75 4.76 5.45
CA GLY A 19 -1.56 3.65 6.38
C GLY A 19 -1.14 4.09 7.78
N LEU A 20 -0.21 5.05 7.87
CA LEU A 20 0.23 5.63 9.14
C LEU A 20 -0.90 6.43 9.81
N TYR A 21 -1.62 7.24 9.05
CA TYR A 21 -2.77 7.99 9.56
C TYR A 21 -3.84 7.05 10.13
N MET A 22 -4.15 5.96 9.42
CA MET A 22 -5.13 4.99 9.89
C MET A 22 -4.66 4.24 11.14
N THR A 23 -3.38 3.84 11.20
CA THR A 23 -2.80 3.25 12.41
C THR A 23 -2.90 4.21 13.59
N TYR A 24 -2.59 5.49 13.37
CA TYR A 24 -2.73 6.53 14.39
C TYR A 24 -4.18 6.66 14.88
N VAL A 25 -5.17 6.73 13.99
CA VAL A 25 -6.59 6.83 14.36
C VAL A 25 -7.01 5.62 15.21
N VAL A 26 -6.68 4.40 14.80
CA VAL A 26 -7.04 3.19 15.55
C VAL A 26 -6.40 3.17 16.94
N VAL A 27 -5.11 3.49 17.03
CA VAL A 27 -4.39 3.51 18.31
C VAL A 27 -4.93 4.60 19.24
N GLN A 28 -5.18 5.80 18.72
CA GLN A 28 -5.74 6.90 19.51
C GLN A 28 -7.13 6.57 20.06
N THR A 29 -8.04 6.06 19.21
CA THR A 29 -9.37 5.66 19.67
C THR A 29 -9.30 4.57 20.74
N TYR A 30 -8.39 3.59 20.59
CA TYR A 30 -8.18 2.58 21.61
C TYR A 30 -7.68 3.16 22.93
N VAL A 31 -6.71 4.08 22.90
CA VAL A 31 -6.17 4.72 24.11
C VAL A 31 -7.22 5.59 24.82
N GLU A 32 -8.02 6.35 24.08
CA GLU A 32 -9.01 7.26 24.64
C GLU A 32 -10.25 6.53 25.18
N GLN A 33 -10.77 5.57 24.41
CA GLN A 33 -12.08 4.97 24.66
C GLN A 33 -11.98 3.53 25.20
N HIS A 34 -10.78 2.93 25.24
CA HIS A 34 -10.57 1.50 25.53
C HIS A 34 -11.43 0.59 24.63
N GLN A 35 -11.77 1.10 23.45
CA GLN A 35 -12.62 0.44 22.47
C GLN A 35 -11.95 0.45 21.11
N VAL A 36 -12.05 -0.66 20.41
CA VAL A 36 -11.59 -0.76 19.03
C VAL A 36 -12.65 -0.08 18.15
N PRO A 37 -12.26 0.88 17.28
CA PRO A 37 -13.21 1.56 16.42
C PRO A 37 -13.94 0.58 15.50
N ALA A 38 -15.14 0.97 15.06
CA ALA A 38 -15.87 0.18 14.09
C ALA A 38 -15.05 0.03 12.80
N VAL A 39 -14.86 -1.21 12.38
CA VAL A 39 -14.01 -1.58 11.25
C VAL A 39 -14.45 -0.93 9.94
N LEU A 40 -15.77 -0.96 9.68
CA LEU A 40 -16.33 -0.59 8.39
C LEU A 40 -16.14 0.90 8.05
N PRO A 41 -16.42 1.87 8.94
CA PRO A 41 -16.11 3.27 8.71
C PRO A 41 -14.62 3.53 8.43
N VAL A 42 -13.73 2.92 9.21
CA VAL A 42 -12.27 3.11 9.07
C VAL A 42 -11.78 2.54 7.73
N PHE A 43 -12.27 1.38 7.34
CA PHE A 43 -11.94 0.75 6.06
C PHE A 43 -12.41 1.59 4.87
N ILE A 44 -13.64 2.11 4.91
CA ILE A 44 -14.20 2.96 3.86
C ILE A 44 -13.36 4.24 3.74
N GLN A 45 -13.07 4.89 4.86
CA GLN A 45 -12.27 6.12 4.88
C GLN A 45 -10.88 5.87 4.28
N LEU A 46 -10.17 4.84 4.74
CA LEU A 46 -8.85 4.48 4.22
C LEU A 46 -8.89 4.23 2.71
N THR A 47 -9.85 3.44 2.25
CA THR A 47 -9.95 3.05 0.84
C THR A 47 -10.23 4.26 -0.04
N ILE A 48 -11.21 5.10 0.34
CA ILE A 48 -11.57 6.30 -0.42
C ILE A 48 -10.40 7.29 -0.45
N THR A 49 -9.77 7.58 0.69
CA THR A 49 -8.63 8.52 0.75
C THR A 49 -7.48 8.02 -0.11
N LEU A 50 -7.15 6.72 -0.05
CA LEU A 50 -6.08 6.15 -0.87
C LEU A 50 -6.39 6.22 -2.36
N ILE A 51 -7.62 5.91 -2.78
CA ILE A 51 -8.06 6.00 -4.18
C ILE A 51 -7.94 7.45 -4.66
N VAL A 52 -8.48 8.40 -3.92
CA VAL A 52 -8.47 9.83 -4.29
C VAL A 52 -7.03 10.33 -4.42
N LEU A 53 -6.16 10.04 -3.44
CA LEU A 53 -4.76 10.47 -3.47
C LEU A 53 -3.98 9.84 -4.62
N SER A 54 -4.24 8.55 -4.89
CA SER A 54 -3.60 7.82 -5.98
C SER A 54 -4.03 8.38 -7.34
N VAL A 55 -5.35 8.56 -7.56
CA VAL A 55 -5.89 9.06 -8.82
C VAL A 55 -5.41 10.48 -9.09
N ILE A 56 -5.57 11.40 -8.12
CA ILE A 56 -5.13 12.79 -8.27
C ILE A 56 -3.62 12.83 -8.51
N GLY A 57 -2.84 12.06 -7.74
CA GLY A 57 -1.39 12.02 -7.88
C GLY A 57 -0.94 11.54 -9.26
N GLN A 58 -1.55 10.47 -9.79
CA GLN A 58 -1.25 9.98 -11.14
C GLN A 58 -1.65 10.99 -12.23
N ILE A 59 -2.79 11.66 -12.08
CA ILE A 59 -3.23 12.72 -13.02
C ILE A 59 -2.20 13.85 -13.04
N VAL A 60 -1.80 14.36 -11.87
CA VAL A 60 -0.81 15.44 -11.76
C VAL A 60 0.54 15.01 -12.34
N LEU A 61 0.98 13.78 -12.07
CA LEU A 61 2.21 13.23 -12.65
C LEU A 61 2.14 13.12 -14.18
N ALA A 62 1.01 12.67 -14.73
CA ALA A 62 0.81 12.52 -16.16
C ALA A 62 0.82 13.87 -16.89
N ILE A 63 0.17 14.89 -16.33
CA ILE A 63 0.15 16.24 -16.90
C ILE A 63 1.55 16.85 -16.88
N THR A 64 2.27 16.74 -15.76
CA THR A 64 3.61 17.33 -15.60
C THR A 64 4.70 16.62 -16.40
N ASN A 65 4.55 15.31 -16.67
CA ASN A 65 5.54 14.50 -17.40
C ASN A 65 4.99 13.89 -18.69
N ARG A 66 4.12 14.62 -19.40
CA ARG A 66 3.38 14.13 -20.58
C ARG A 66 4.25 13.43 -21.64
N LYS A 67 5.40 14.02 -21.99
CA LYS A 67 6.34 13.44 -22.98
C LYS A 67 6.92 12.08 -22.55
N GLN A 68 7.08 11.84 -21.25
CA GLN A 68 7.55 10.55 -20.71
C GLN A 68 6.40 9.56 -20.53
N ALA A 69 5.18 10.05 -20.27
CA ALA A 69 3.99 9.21 -20.18
C ALA A 69 3.61 8.59 -21.54
N GLU A 70 3.90 9.28 -22.64
CA GLU A 70 3.66 8.79 -24.01
C GLU A 70 4.77 7.84 -24.52
N GLN A 71 5.87 7.66 -23.77
CA GLN A 71 6.91 6.71 -24.15
C GLN A 71 6.45 5.26 -23.95
N LYS A 72 6.76 4.42 -24.94
CA LYS A 72 6.46 2.99 -24.88
C LYS A 72 7.23 2.34 -23.72
N THR A 73 6.52 1.61 -22.88
CA THR A 73 7.10 0.85 -21.76
C THR A 73 8.10 -0.17 -22.28
N ASP A 74 9.34 -0.11 -21.77
CA ASP A 74 10.39 -1.08 -22.06
C ASP A 74 10.05 -2.43 -21.38
N GLU A 75 10.48 -3.55 -21.98
CA GLU A 75 10.30 -4.90 -21.43
C GLU A 75 10.95 -5.03 -20.03
N ARG A 76 12.04 -4.28 -19.79
CA ARG A 76 12.70 -4.24 -18.46
C ARG A 76 11.80 -3.65 -17.38
N GLU A 77 11.08 -2.58 -17.68
CA GLU A 77 10.17 -1.95 -16.72
C GLU A 77 9.04 -2.91 -16.31
N LYS A 78 8.56 -3.72 -17.25
CA LYS A 78 7.55 -4.76 -16.96
C LYS A 78 8.10 -5.81 -16.00
N LEU A 79 9.37 -6.19 -16.14
CA LEU A 79 10.01 -7.14 -15.23
C LEU A 79 10.07 -6.58 -13.79
N PHE A 80 10.37 -5.29 -13.62
CA PHE A 80 10.42 -4.66 -12.29
C PHE A 80 9.06 -4.65 -11.61
N ILE A 81 8.01 -4.32 -12.35
CA ILE A 81 6.64 -4.33 -11.84
C ILE A 81 6.27 -5.74 -11.38
N ARG A 82 6.53 -6.76 -12.21
CA ARG A 82 6.26 -8.16 -11.86
C ARG A 82 7.03 -8.60 -10.61
N ARG A 83 8.30 -8.20 -10.49
CA ARG A 83 9.13 -8.52 -9.31
C ARG A 83 8.57 -7.88 -8.04
N GLY A 84 8.13 -6.63 -8.12
CA GLY A 84 7.45 -5.94 -7.02
C GLY A 84 6.17 -6.66 -6.61
N GLN A 85 5.33 -7.02 -7.58
CA GLN A 85 4.08 -7.74 -7.35
C GLN A 85 4.29 -9.12 -6.71
N ALA A 86 5.31 -9.86 -7.16
CA ALA A 86 5.65 -11.15 -6.58
C ALA A 86 6.09 -11.01 -5.11
N ALA A 87 6.93 -10.02 -4.80
CA ALA A 87 7.36 -9.74 -3.43
C ALA A 87 6.18 -9.34 -2.54
N ALA A 88 5.32 -8.45 -3.02
CA ALA A 88 4.11 -8.01 -2.32
C ALA A 88 3.13 -9.16 -2.08
N GLY A 89 2.95 -10.04 -3.06
CA GLY A 89 2.12 -11.24 -2.93
C GLY A 89 2.62 -12.16 -1.82
N GLY A 90 3.94 -12.37 -1.73
CA GLY A 90 4.54 -13.14 -0.64
C GLY A 90 4.32 -12.50 0.74
N VAL A 91 4.54 -11.19 0.86
CA VAL A 91 4.31 -10.44 2.10
C VAL A 91 2.85 -10.48 2.52
N LEU A 92 1.91 -10.30 1.58
CA LEU A 92 0.48 -10.37 1.85
C LEU A 92 0.07 -11.76 2.31
N ALA A 93 0.54 -12.82 1.63
CA ALA A 93 0.23 -14.19 2.00
C ALA A 93 0.71 -14.52 3.41
N VAL A 94 1.95 -14.16 3.75
CA VAL A 94 2.49 -14.34 5.10
C VAL A 94 1.65 -13.56 6.12
N GLY A 95 1.37 -12.27 5.86
CA GLY A 95 0.61 -11.42 6.77
C GLY A 95 -0.82 -11.90 7.03
N VAL A 96 -1.53 -12.35 5.99
CA VAL A 96 -2.87 -12.92 6.11
C VAL A 96 -2.84 -14.24 6.87
N VAL A 97 -1.89 -15.14 6.58
CA VAL A 97 -1.77 -16.42 7.31
C VAL A 97 -1.46 -16.18 8.78
N THR A 98 -0.54 -15.26 9.10
CA THR A 98 -0.29 -14.88 10.50
C THR A 98 -1.50 -14.27 11.19
N SER A 99 -2.31 -13.49 10.45
CA SER A 99 -3.55 -12.90 10.96
C SER A 99 -4.59 -13.98 11.28
N LEU A 100 -4.73 -14.98 10.41
CA LEU A 100 -5.62 -16.13 10.64
C LEU A 100 -5.17 -16.97 11.83
N LEU A 101 -3.87 -17.24 11.97
CA LEU A 101 -3.33 -17.94 13.13
C LEU A 101 -3.64 -17.18 14.42
N HIS A 102 -3.44 -15.86 14.43
CA HIS A 102 -3.74 -15.01 15.58
C HIS A 102 -5.23 -15.05 15.97
N PHE A 103 -6.12 -15.07 14.97
CA PHE A 103 -7.56 -15.22 15.20
C PHE A 103 -7.91 -16.57 15.85
N LEU A 104 -7.24 -17.67 15.50
CA LEU A 104 -7.49 -18.97 16.14
C LEU A 104 -7.21 -18.96 17.64
N PHE A 105 -6.25 -18.15 18.10
CA PHE A 105 -5.91 -18.06 19.53
C PHE A 105 -6.77 -17.06 20.31
N LEU A 106 -7.09 -15.90 19.71
CA LEU A 106 -7.78 -14.81 20.43
C LEU A 106 -9.28 -14.72 20.14
N ASN A 107 -9.75 -15.30 19.03
CA ASN A 107 -11.14 -15.24 18.58
C ASN A 107 -11.69 -13.82 18.34
N ASP A 108 -10.82 -12.83 18.13
CA ASP A 108 -11.20 -11.44 17.90
C ASP A 108 -11.24 -11.12 16.39
N GLY A 109 -12.45 -10.95 15.86
CA GLY A 109 -12.69 -10.62 14.46
C GLY A 109 -12.24 -9.21 14.05
N ASN A 110 -12.23 -8.26 14.98
CA ASN A 110 -11.77 -6.90 14.69
C ASN A 110 -10.25 -6.89 14.51
N LEU A 111 -9.53 -7.55 15.42
CA LEU A 111 -8.08 -7.70 15.31
C LEU A 111 -7.68 -8.42 14.01
N LEU A 112 -8.40 -9.49 13.65
CA LEU A 112 -8.20 -10.18 12.37
C LEU A 112 -8.31 -9.23 11.17
N PHE A 113 -9.34 -8.39 11.15
CA PHE A 113 -9.54 -7.46 10.04
C PHE A 113 -8.42 -6.41 10.00
N TYR A 114 -8.09 -5.80 11.12
CA TYR A 114 -7.05 -4.78 11.18
C TYR A 114 -5.66 -5.34 10.85
N SER A 115 -5.35 -6.57 11.26
CA SER A 115 -4.06 -7.20 10.94
C SER A 115 -3.98 -7.59 9.45
N CYS A 116 -5.08 -8.03 8.84
CA CYS A 116 -5.17 -8.25 7.40
C CYS A 116 -5.02 -6.94 6.62
N LEU A 117 -5.67 -5.86 7.08
CA LEU A 117 -5.56 -4.54 6.47
C LEU A 117 -4.12 -4.02 6.57
N LEU A 118 -3.48 -4.14 7.74
CA LEU A 118 -2.08 -3.78 7.92
C LEU A 118 -1.17 -4.57 6.97
N SER A 119 -1.42 -5.88 6.83
CA SER A 119 -0.68 -6.75 5.91
C SER A 119 -0.81 -6.28 4.45
N LEU A 120 -2.00 -5.81 4.05
CA LEU A 120 -2.23 -5.22 2.73
C LEU A 120 -1.41 -3.94 2.52
N VAL A 121 -1.40 -3.05 3.51
CA VAL A 121 -0.60 -1.81 3.46
C VAL A 121 0.90 -2.14 3.34
N VAL A 122 1.41 -3.07 4.16
CA VAL A 122 2.82 -3.48 4.14
C VAL A 122 3.18 -4.15 2.81
N ALA A 123 2.29 -4.97 2.25
CA ALA A 123 2.48 -5.58 0.93
C ALA A 123 2.59 -4.52 -0.17
N GLN A 124 1.70 -3.51 -0.17
CA GLN A 124 1.74 -2.41 -1.13
C GLN A 124 3.01 -1.56 -0.99
N VAL A 125 3.43 -1.24 0.23
CA VAL A 125 4.71 -0.55 0.48
C VAL A 125 5.87 -1.38 -0.06
N THR A 126 5.86 -2.69 0.15
CA THR A 126 6.87 -3.61 -0.36
C THR A 126 6.90 -3.62 -1.90
N GLU A 127 5.73 -3.64 -2.55
CA GLU A 127 5.61 -3.58 -4.01
C GLU A 127 6.37 -2.38 -4.56
N TYR A 128 6.02 -1.19 -4.08
CA TYR A 128 6.61 0.06 -4.57
C TYR A 128 8.09 0.20 -4.18
N ALA A 129 8.48 -0.23 -2.98
CA ALA A 129 9.87 -0.22 -2.53
C ALA A 129 10.76 -1.11 -3.42
N VAL A 130 10.28 -2.31 -3.77
CA VAL A 130 11.00 -3.24 -4.66
C VAL A 130 11.07 -2.69 -6.08
N GLN A 131 10.00 -2.08 -6.59
CA GLN A 131 10.02 -1.41 -7.89
C GLN A 131 11.08 -0.29 -7.92
N ILE A 132 11.06 0.61 -6.93
CA ILE A 132 12.04 1.72 -6.82
C ILE A 132 13.47 1.20 -6.71
N ALA A 133 13.70 0.18 -5.88
CA ALA A 133 15.02 -0.44 -5.75
C ALA A 133 15.52 -1.05 -7.07
N SER A 134 14.62 -1.64 -7.86
CA SER A 134 14.94 -2.21 -9.17
C SER A 134 15.29 -1.12 -10.18
N PHE A 135 14.50 -0.03 -10.23
CA PHE A 135 14.80 1.14 -11.08
C PHE A 135 16.16 1.77 -10.77
N ARG A 136 16.53 1.88 -9.49
CA ARG A 136 17.82 2.48 -9.08
C ARG A 136 19.02 1.58 -9.33
N ARG A 137 18.85 0.27 -9.26
CA ARG A 137 19.95 -0.70 -9.44
C ARG A 137 20.18 -1.07 -10.91
N GLY A 138 19.24 -0.76 -11.81
CA GLY A 138 19.40 -1.00 -13.24
C GLY A 138 19.46 -2.48 -13.65
N TYR A 139 18.89 -3.37 -12.83
CA TYR A 139 18.75 -4.80 -13.14
C TYR A 139 17.74 -5.07 -14.26
#